data_AF-A0A4V3J966-F1
#
_entry.id   AF-A0A4V3J966-F1
#
_cell.length_a   1.000
_cell.length_b   1.000
_cell.length_c   1.000
_cell.angle_alpha   90.00
_cell.angle_beta   90.00
_cell.angle_gamma   90.00
#
_symmetry.space_group_name_H-M   'P 1'
#
loop_
_entity.id
_entity.type
_entity.pdbx_description
1 polymer ?
#
loop_
_entity_poly.entity_id
_entity_poly.type
_entity_poly.pdbx_seq_one_letter_code
_entity_poly.pdbx_strand_id
1 'polypeptide(L)'
;MSRPARASAARFERVVEALPAGCRAVTMVDLDDRSVGRLDYQVCHPCRLGYIGNIAVATHWQGQGLGRHALHTALAGCADYSWSTSRQSSEGRRFFAAIEDELDTAFPPSGVRCPHMAPSVPGLRRFPPR
;
A
#
# COMPACT_ATOMS: atom_id res chain seq x y z
N MET A 1 -25.44 7.24 24.44
CA MET A 1 -25.54 5.89 23.83
C MET A 1 -24.58 5.83 22.67
N SER A 2 -23.43 5.18 22.86
CA SER A 2 -22.36 5.11 21.86
C SER A 2 -22.82 4.26 20.68
N ARG A 3 -22.87 4.89 19.51
CA ARG A 3 -23.23 4.27 18.23
C ARG A 3 -22.22 3.14 17.96
N PRO A 4 -22.63 1.90 17.68
CA PRO A 4 -21.69 0.84 17.37
C PRO A 4 -20.85 1.29 16.17
N ALA A 5 -19.52 1.18 16.31
CA ALA A 5 -18.58 1.41 15.23
C ALA A 5 -18.95 0.43 14.11
N ARG A 6 -19.74 0.92 13.15
CA ARG A 6 -20.17 0.20 11.97
C ARG A 6 -18.88 -0.30 11.35
N ALA A 7 -18.69 -1.62 11.26
CA ALA A 7 -17.56 -2.21 10.57
C ALA A 7 -17.51 -1.54 9.19
N SER A 8 -16.57 -0.62 9.04
CA SER A 8 -16.58 0.28 7.92
C SER A 8 -16.11 -0.52 6.73
N ALA A 9 -17.05 -0.97 5.92
CA ALA A 9 -16.78 -1.76 4.72
C ALA A 9 -16.10 -0.85 3.70
N ALA A 10 -14.80 -0.64 3.87
CA ALA A 10 -14.00 0.04 2.88
C ALA A 10 -13.90 -0.85 1.64
N ARG A 11 -14.17 -0.27 0.48
CA ARG A 11 -13.96 -0.92 -0.81
C ARG A 11 -12.54 -0.64 -1.29
N PHE A 12 -11.95 -1.62 -1.94
CA PHE A 12 -10.58 -1.55 -2.47
C PHE A 12 -10.63 -1.48 -3.99
N GLU A 13 -10.24 -0.36 -4.56
CA GLU A 13 -10.14 -0.15 -6.00
C GLU A 13 -8.69 -0.29 -6.43
N ARG A 14 -8.41 -1.19 -7.37
CA ARG A 14 -7.07 -1.38 -7.93
C ARG A 14 -6.95 -0.61 -9.24
N VAL A 15 -5.99 0.30 -9.32
CA VAL A 15 -5.56 0.94 -10.56
C VAL A 15 -4.25 0.30 -10.97
N VAL A 16 -4.19 -0.22 -12.20
CA VAL A 16 -3.00 -0.87 -12.75
C VAL A 16 -2.57 -0.13 -14.00
N GLU A 17 -1.36 0.44 -14.02
CA GLU A 17 -0.75 0.89 -15.27
C GLU A 17 -0.33 -0.32 -16.11
N ALA A 18 -0.61 -0.25 -17.42
CA ALA A 18 -0.46 -1.36 -18.37
C ALA A 18 1.01 -1.74 -18.70
N LEU A 19 2.00 -1.05 -18.11
CA LEU A 19 3.42 -1.35 -18.33
C LEU A 19 3.88 -2.52 -17.44
N PRO A 20 4.85 -3.34 -17.90
CA PRO A 20 5.33 -4.52 -17.18
C PRO A 20 6.01 -4.24 -15.82
N ALA A 21 6.24 -2.96 -15.50
CA ALA A 21 6.68 -2.46 -14.20
C ALA A 21 6.00 -1.12 -13.83
N GLY A 22 4.77 -0.90 -14.32
CA GLY A 22 4.02 0.34 -14.11
C GLY A 22 3.62 0.57 -12.65
N CYS A 23 3.32 1.83 -12.34
CA CYS A 23 2.76 2.23 -11.06
C CYS A 23 1.35 1.65 -10.89
N ARG A 24 1.14 0.99 -9.77
CA ARG A 24 -0.14 0.44 -9.35
C ARG A 24 -0.56 1.14 -8.07
N ALA A 25 -1.85 1.33 -7.92
CA ALA A 25 -2.39 1.88 -6.69
C ALA A 25 -3.57 1.04 -6.22
N VAL A 26 -3.67 0.83 -4.90
CA VAL A 26 -4.90 0.40 -4.25
C VAL A 26 -5.48 1.60 -3.54
N THR A 27 -6.60 2.11 -4.05
CA THR A 27 -7.38 3.16 -3.38
C THR A 27 -8.34 2.49 -2.42
N MET A 28 -8.33 2.92 -1.17
CA MET A 28 -9.32 2.54 -0.17
C MET A 28 -10.40 3.61 -0.19
N VAL A 29 -11.65 3.23 -0.45
CA VAL A 29 -12.80 4.14 -0.45
C VAL A 29 -13.82 3.70 0.60
N ASP A 30 -14.53 4.65 1.21
CA ASP A 30 -15.67 4.35 2.09
C ASP A 30 -16.92 3.97 1.27
N LEU A 31 -18.05 3.75 1.97
CA LEU A 31 -19.34 3.42 1.35
C LEU A 31 -19.94 4.59 0.53
N ASP A 32 -19.41 5.80 0.69
CA ASP A 32 -19.80 7.00 -0.06
C ASP A 32 -18.79 7.33 -1.17
N ASP A 33 -17.97 6.34 -1.59
CA ASP A 33 -16.91 6.45 -2.59
C ASP A 33 -15.84 7.52 -2.28
N ARG A 34 -15.68 7.90 -1.01
CA ARG A 34 -14.64 8.85 -0.59
C ARG A 34 -13.34 8.13 -0.33
N SER A 35 -12.24 8.64 -0.88
CA SER A 35 -10.91 8.07 -0.61
C SER A 35 -10.52 8.26 0.86
N VAL A 36 -10.39 7.15 1.57
CA VAL A 36 -9.95 7.07 2.97
C VAL A 36 -8.49 6.65 3.10
N GLY A 37 -7.90 6.17 2.00
CA GLY A 37 -6.50 5.82 1.95
C GLY A 37 -6.04 5.41 0.56
N ARG A 38 -4.73 5.29 0.40
CA ARG A 38 -4.10 4.87 -0.84
C ARG A 38 -2.78 4.16 -0.56
N LEU A 39 -2.55 3.06 -1.28
CA LEU A 39 -1.29 2.34 -1.35
C LEU A 39 -0.77 2.44 -2.77
N ASP A 40 0.41 3.04 -2.97
CA ASP A 40 1.11 3.08 -4.25
C ASP A 40 2.24 2.06 -4.25
N TYR A 41 2.26 1.19 -5.25
CA TYR A 41 3.23 0.11 -5.40
C TYR A 41 3.58 -0.12 -6.87
N GLN A 42 4.69 -0.81 -7.12
CA GLN A 42 5.14 -1.22 -8.43
C GLN A 42 5.53 -2.69 -8.37
N VAL A 43 5.25 -3.42 -9.44
CA VAL A 43 5.63 -4.83 -9.56
C VAL A 43 6.27 -5.03 -10.91
N CYS A 44 7.49 -5.53 -10.93
CA CYS A 44 8.18 -5.95 -12.13
C CYS A 44 8.12 -7.46 -12.23
N HIS A 45 7.24 -7.98 -13.09
CA HIS A 45 7.12 -9.43 -13.33
C HIS A 45 8.42 -10.06 -13.87
N PRO A 46 9.16 -9.43 -14.81
CA PRO A 46 10.43 -9.99 -15.29
C PRO A 46 11.48 -10.20 -14.20
N CYS A 47 11.59 -9.26 -13.25
CA CYS A 47 12.56 -9.35 -12.16
C CYS A 47 12.00 -10.01 -10.89
N ARG A 48 10.70 -10.32 -10.85
CA ARG A 48 9.98 -10.75 -9.64
C ARG A 48 10.22 -9.86 -8.42
N LEU A 49 10.23 -8.55 -8.67
CA LEU A 49 10.45 -7.54 -7.62
C LEU A 49 9.17 -6.73 -7.40
N GLY A 50 8.85 -6.48 -6.14
CA GLY A 50 7.80 -5.58 -5.69
C GLY A 50 8.39 -4.38 -4.95
N TYR A 51 7.85 -3.20 -5.20
CA TYR A 51 8.27 -1.98 -4.53
C TYR A 51 7.05 -1.20 -4.03
N ILE A 52 6.98 -0.95 -2.73
CA ILE A 52 5.93 -0.15 -2.10
C ILE A 52 6.45 1.27 -1.93
N GLY A 53 5.87 2.21 -2.69
CA GLY A 53 6.29 3.60 -2.70
C GLY A 53 5.67 4.42 -1.59
N ASN A 54 4.40 4.20 -1.30
CA ASN A 54 3.66 4.97 -0.31
C ASN A 54 2.47 4.18 0.19
N ILE A 55 2.21 4.25 1.50
CA ILE A 55 0.96 3.79 2.08
C ILE A 55 0.46 4.86 3.04
N ALA A 56 -0.75 5.35 2.79
CA ALA A 56 -1.38 6.37 3.61
C ALA A 56 -2.83 6.00 3.86
N VAL A 57 -3.25 6.07 5.12
CA VAL A 57 -4.65 5.92 5.54
C VAL A 57 -4.98 7.14 6.38
N ALA A 58 -6.13 7.75 6.12
CA ALA A 58 -6.60 8.91 6.87
C ALA A 58 -6.69 8.56 8.36
N THR A 59 -6.23 9.45 9.24
CA THR A 59 -6.03 9.18 10.69
C THR A 59 -7.27 8.60 11.38
N HIS A 60 -8.46 9.09 11.02
CA HIS A 60 -9.74 8.62 11.58
C HIS A 60 -10.14 7.20 11.14
N TRP A 61 -9.43 6.64 10.15
CA TRP A 61 -9.59 5.27 9.65
C TRP A 61 -8.40 4.35 10.00
N GLN A 62 -7.36 4.89 10.63
CA GLN A 62 -6.23 4.09 11.09
C GLN A 62 -6.66 3.13 12.22
N GLY A 63 -5.91 2.04 12.41
CA GLY A 63 -6.22 1.01 13.41
C GLY A 63 -7.33 0.03 13.01
N GLN A 64 -7.99 0.22 11.87
CA GLN A 64 -9.05 -0.68 11.37
C GLN A 64 -8.53 -1.76 10.40
N GLY A 65 -7.19 -1.93 10.27
CA GLY A 65 -6.60 -2.94 9.39
C GLY A 65 -6.70 -2.64 7.88
N LEU A 66 -7.11 -1.42 7.48
CA LEU A 66 -7.23 -1.04 6.07
C LEU A 66 -5.91 -1.11 5.31
N GLY A 67 -4.83 -0.57 5.91
CA GLY A 67 -3.51 -0.63 5.30
C GLY A 67 -3.03 -2.07 5.09
N ARG A 68 -3.32 -2.95 6.06
CA ARG A 68 -3.05 -4.39 5.97
C ARG A 68 -3.82 -5.02 4.81
N HIS A 69 -5.13 -4.79 4.72
CA HIS A 69 -5.92 -5.30 3.60
C HIS A 69 -5.46 -4.78 2.24
N ALA A 70 -5.11 -3.49 2.13
CA ALA A 70 -4.58 -2.92 0.91
C ALA A 70 -3.26 -3.58 0.51
N LEU A 71 -2.40 -3.88 1.48
CA LEU A 71 -1.14 -4.55 1.25
C LEU A 71 -1.35 -6.00 0.80
N HIS A 72 -2.15 -6.80 1.51
CA HIS A 72 -2.56 -8.14 1.08
C HIS A 72 -3.12 -8.15 -0.33
N THR A 73 -3.93 -7.14 -0.66
CA THR A 73 -4.49 -6.91 -1.98
C THR A 73 -3.39 -6.68 -3.02
N ALA A 74 -2.37 -5.88 -2.73
CA ALA A 74 -1.24 -5.64 -3.63
C ALA A 74 -0.33 -6.86 -3.79
N LEU A 75 -0.16 -7.66 -2.73
CA LEU A 75 0.64 -8.88 -2.72
C LEU A 75 -0.06 -10.07 -3.40
N ALA A 76 -1.39 -10.02 -3.50
CA ALA A 76 -2.19 -11.09 -4.11
C ALA A 76 -1.75 -11.34 -5.57
N GLY A 77 -1.15 -12.51 -5.82
CA GLY A 77 -0.61 -12.92 -7.12
C GLY A 77 0.89 -12.66 -7.31
N CYS A 78 1.59 -12.16 -6.30
CA CYS A 78 3.04 -11.88 -6.30
C CYS A 78 3.69 -12.29 -4.96
N ALA A 79 3.23 -13.41 -4.38
CA ALA A 79 3.72 -13.92 -3.10
C ALA A 79 5.17 -14.42 -3.17
N ASP A 80 5.63 -14.85 -4.34
CA ASP A 80 6.99 -15.31 -4.60
C ASP A 80 7.97 -14.17 -4.95
N TYR A 81 7.56 -12.91 -4.79
CA TYR A 81 8.33 -11.75 -5.23
C TYR A 81 9.11 -11.19 -4.04
N SER A 82 10.30 -10.65 -4.31
CA SER A 82 11.03 -9.92 -3.28
C SER A 82 10.47 -8.50 -3.19
N TRP A 83 9.95 -8.14 -2.02
CA TRP A 83 9.35 -6.84 -1.78
C TRP A 83 10.31 -5.88 -1.09
N SER A 84 10.17 -4.60 -1.37
CA SER A 84 10.91 -3.54 -0.70
C SER A 84 10.03 -2.32 -0.54
N THR A 85 10.40 -1.44 0.39
CA THR A 85 9.63 -0.24 0.68
C THR A 85 10.46 1.02 0.45
N SER A 86 9.79 2.15 0.23
CA SER A 86 10.40 3.47 0.30
C SER A 86 10.86 3.79 1.73
N ARG A 87 11.43 4.98 1.95
CA ARG A 87 11.82 5.39 3.30
C ARG A 87 10.58 5.39 4.21
N GLN A 88 10.58 4.49 5.18
CA GLN A 88 9.50 4.33 6.12
C GLN A 88 9.57 5.38 7.24
N SER A 89 8.43 5.99 7.55
CA SER A 89 8.27 6.75 8.81
C SER A 89 8.38 5.81 10.02
N SER A 90 8.45 6.38 11.24
CA SER A 90 8.42 5.58 12.48
C SER A 90 7.14 4.74 12.59
N GLU A 91 6.00 5.30 12.19
CA GLU A 91 4.71 4.57 12.11
C GLU A 91 4.74 3.49 11.02
N GLY A 92 5.29 3.82 9.85
CA GLY A 92 5.46 2.86 8.75
C GLY A 92 6.30 1.66 9.17
N ARG A 93 7.40 1.88 9.90
CA ARG A 93 8.25 0.80 10.45
C ARG A 93 7.48 -0.16 11.34
N ARG A 94 6.65 0.36 12.26
CA ARG A 94 5.82 -0.47 13.15
C ARG A 94 4.77 -1.26 12.35
N PHE A 95 4.18 -0.62 11.36
CA PHE A 95 3.22 -1.27 10.47
C PHE A 95 3.88 -2.42 9.68
N PHE A 96 5.01 -2.16 9.01
CA PHE A 96 5.68 -3.19 8.24
C PHE A 96 6.23 -4.31 9.12
N ALA A 97 6.77 -4.03 10.30
CA ALA A 97 7.21 -5.08 11.23
C ALA A 97 6.06 -6.04 11.62
N ALA A 98 4.85 -5.52 11.84
CA ALA A 98 3.69 -6.35 12.15
C ALA A 98 3.23 -7.21 10.94
N ILE A 99 3.40 -6.69 9.72
CA ILE A 99 3.12 -7.43 8.49
C ILE A 99 4.20 -8.48 8.21
N GLU A 100 5.48 -8.16 8.44
CA GLU A 100 6.61 -9.09 8.26
C GLU A 100 6.43 -10.34 9.11
N ASP A 101 6.04 -10.16 10.38
CA ASP A 101 5.73 -11.24 11.32
C ASP A 101 4.54 -12.11 10.85
N GLU A 102 3.55 -11.49 10.20
CA GLU A 102 2.37 -12.18 9.70
C GLU A 102 2.60 -12.94 8.39
N LEU A 103 3.33 -12.33 7.46
CA LEU A 103 3.51 -12.82 6.08
C LEU A 103 4.81 -13.60 5.87
N ASP A 104 5.65 -13.68 6.89
CA ASP A 104 7.01 -14.24 6.81
C ASP A 104 7.80 -13.68 5.60
N THR A 105 7.52 -12.42 5.25
CA THR A 105 8.05 -11.73 4.08
C THR A 105 8.69 -10.43 4.52
N ALA A 106 9.99 -10.28 4.30
CA ALA A 106 10.70 -9.05 4.65
C ALA A 106 10.37 -7.89 3.71
N PHE A 107 10.23 -6.68 4.27
CA PHE A 107 9.98 -5.43 3.56
C PHE A 107 11.09 -4.40 3.84
N PRO A 108 12.35 -4.67 3.43
CA PRO A 108 13.48 -3.81 3.72
C PRO A 108 13.23 -2.35 3.29
N PRO A 109 13.46 -1.38 4.19
CA PRO A 109 13.33 0.04 3.86
C PRO A 109 14.46 0.48 2.93
N SER A 110 14.14 1.39 2.00
CA SER A 110 15.08 1.87 0.98
C SER A 110 15.65 0.75 0.10
N GLY A 111 14.88 -0.33 -0.11
CA GLY A 111 15.32 -1.44 -0.94
C GLY A 111 15.46 -1.07 -2.42
N VAL A 112 16.11 -1.98 -3.16
CA VAL A 112 16.50 -1.77 -4.55
C VAL A 112 15.28 -1.79 -5.47
N ARG A 113 15.10 -0.74 -6.27
CA ARG A 113 14.20 -0.76 -7.42
C ARG A 113 14.96 -1.32 -8.62
N CYS A 114 14.32 -2.19 -9.40
CA CYS A 114 14.91 -2.61 -10.66
C CYS A 114 14.87 -1.47 -11.70
N PRO A 115 15.77 -1.45 -12.70
CA PRO A 115 15.76 -0.43 -13.75
C PRO A 115 14.45 -0.34 -14.54
N HIS A 116 13.66 -1.41 -14.59
CA HIS A 116 12.35 -1.43 -15.23
C HIS A 116 11.30 -0.63 -14.46
N MET A 117 11.45 -0.52 -13.13
CA MET A 117 10.63 0.33 -12.30
C MET A 117 11.09 1.77 -12.51
N ALA A 118 10.53 2.41 -13.54
CA ALA A 118 10.76 3.81 -13.76
C ALA A 118 10.46 4.58 -12.46
N PRO A 119 11.25 5.60 -12.10
CA PRO A 119 10.89 6.51 -11.02
C PRO A 119 9.60 7.21 -11.45
N SER A 120 8.47 6.65 -11.03
CA SER A 120 7.20 7.30 -11.25
C SER A 120 7.29 8.66 -10.58
N VAL A 121 6.97 9.68 -11.34
CA VAL A 121 6.47 10.94 -10.80
C VAL A 121 4.94 10.91 -10.92
N PRO A 122 4.17 10.26 -10.01
CA PRO A 122 2.76 10.54 -9.91
C PRO A 122 2.58 11.62 -8.84
N GLY A 123 2.04 12.76 -9.26
CA GLY A 123 1.87 13.96 -8.44
C GLY A 123 1.40 13.69 -7.02
N LEU A 124 2.07 14.34 -6.07
CA LEU A 124 1.69 14.44 -4.67
C LEU A 124 0.19 14.78 -4.54
N ARG A 125 -0.67 13.77 -4.41
CA ARG A 125 -1.90 13.94 -3.62
C ARG A 125 -1.55 13.52 -2.21
N ARG A 126 -0.78 14.39 -1.53
CA ARG A 126 -0.67 14.36 -0.07
C ARG A 126 -2.08 14.54 0.47
N PHE A 127 -2.55 13.59 1.27
CA PHE A 127 -3.65 13.88 2.18
C PHE A 127 -3.22 15.08 3.04
N PRO A 128 -3.95 16.20 3.04
CA PRO A 128 -3.61 17.30 3.92
C PRO A 128 -3.69 16.82 5.38
N PRO A 129 -2.71 17.14 6.24
CA PRO A 129 -2.92 17.02 7.68
C PRO A 129 -4.05 17.97 8.07
N ARG A 130 -4.98 17.52 8.91
CA ARG A 130 -5.93 18.42 9.58
C ARG A 130 -5.24 19.13 10.72
#